data_AF-A0A0C3L161-F1
#
_entry.id   AF-A0A0C3L161-F1
#
_cell.length_a   1.000
_cell.length_b   1.000
_cell.length_c   1.000
_cell.angle_alpha   90.00
_cell.angle_beta   90.00
_cell.angle_gamma   90.00
#
_symmetry.space_group_name_H-M   'P 1'
#
loop_
_entity.id
_entity.type
_entity.pdbx_description
1 polymer ?
#
loop_
_entity_poly.entity_id
_entity_poly.type
_entity_poly.pdbx_seq_one_letter_code
_entity_poly.pdbx_strand_id
1 'polypeptide(L)'
;MKLWAELKHPNVVPFIGFHLGEDVAWLISTWASNGNVQDYLSKNEVDWPTRLRIVLDIASGLVYLHRMNPPVCHGDIKPGNVLIGHDIRGMLADFGLSR
;
A
#
# COMPACT_ATOMS: atom_id res chain seq x y z
N MET A 1 -2.55 -10.50 9.35
CA MET A 1 -1.72 -11.29 8.42
C MET A 1 -2.55 -12.03 7.37
N LYS A 2 -3.50 -12.90 7.77
CA LYS A 2 -4.32 -13.66 6.80
C LYS A 2 -5.02 -12.79 5.75
N LEU A 3 -5.67 -11.71 6.18
CA LEU A 3 -6.31 -10.76 5.26
C LEU A 3 -5.32 -10.22 4.23
N TRP A 4 -4.20 -9.64 4.67
CA TRP A 4 -3.19 -9.07 3.77
C TRP A 4 -2.63 -10.11 2.78
N ALA A 5 -2.43 -11.36 3.23
CA ALA A 5 -1.95 -12.45 2.37
C ALA A 5 -2.94 -12.83 1.25
N GLU A 6 -4.22 -12.54 1.41
CA GLU A 6 -5.27 -12.80 0.41
C GLU A 6 -5.41 -11.66 -0.61
N LEU A 7 -4.85 -10.47 -0.33
CA LEU A 7 -4.93 -9.31 -1.19
C LEU A 7 -3.97 -9.42 -2.38
N LYS A 8 -4.51 -9.27 -3.60
CA LYS A 8 -3.77 -9.35 -4.87
C LYS A 8 -4.24 -8.26 -5.82
N HIS A 9 -3.54 -7.12 -5.80
CA HIS A 9 -3.85 -5.98 -6.67
C HIS A 9 -2.60 -5.13 -6.91
N PRO A 10 -2.39 -4.55 -8.12
CA PRO A 10 -1.22 -3.72 -8.41
C PRO A 10 -1.07 -2.47 -7.54
N ASN A 11 -2.16 -1.99 -6.94
CA ASN A 11 -2.17 -0.84 -6.02
C ASN A 11 -2.33 -1.24 -4.55
N VAL A 12 -1.99 -2.49 -4.21
CA VAL A 12 -1.89 -3.00 -2.84
C VAL A 12 -0.51 -3.61 -2.72
N VAL A 13 0.23 -3.21 -1.68
CA VAL A 13 1.58 -3.70 -1.45
C VAL A 13 1.53 -5.23 -1.22
N PRO A 14 2.24 -6.05 -2.01
CA PRO A 14 2.18 -7.51 -1.90
C PRO A 14 2.74 -8.04 -0.57
N PHE A 15 2.01 -8.91 0.10
CA PHE A 15 2.56 -9.69 1.20
C PHE A 15 3.31 -10.91 0.65
N ILE A 16 4.60 -11.04 0.97
CA ILE A 16 5.44 -12.18 0.53
C ILE A 16 5.43 -13.27 1.59
N GLY A 17 5.51 -12.89 2.87
CA GLY A 17 5.58 -13.84 3.97
C GLY A 17 5.92 -13.17 5.29
N PHE A 18 6.29 -13.97 6.27
CA PHE A 18 6.67 -13.47 7.59
C PHE A 18 7.76 -14.36 8.20
N HIS A 19 8.50 -13.81 9.15
CA HIS A 19 9.39 -14.55 10.04
C HIS A 19 8.96 -14.31 11.49
N LEU A 20 8.76 -15.39 12.25
CA LEU A 20 8.49 -15.31 13.69
C LEU A 20 9.80 -15.51 14.43
N GLY A 21 10.30 -14.44 15.05
CA GLY A 21 11.35 -14.52 16.07
C GLY A 21 10.75 -14.78 17.45
N GLU A 22 11.59 -14.78 18.49
CA GLU A 22 11.15 -15.05 19.87
C GLU A 22 10.13 -14.02 20.37
N ASP A 23 10.38 -12.72 20.16
CA ASP A 23 9.52 -11.62 20.66
C ASP A 23 8.92 -10.73 19.57
N VAL A 24 9.33 -10.93 18.30
CA VAL A 24 8.96 -10.02 17.20
C VAL A 24 8.56 -10.82 15.95
N ALA A 25 7.46 -10.40 15.33
CA ALA A 25 7.06 -10.87 14.02
C ALA A 25 7.54 -9.89 12.94
N TRP A 26 8.33 -10.38 11.99
CA TRP A 26 8.79 -9.63 10.84
C TRP A 26 7.86 -9.91 9.65
N LEU A 27 7.32 -8.87 9.04
CA LEU A 27 6.48 -8.98 7.86
C LEU A 27 7.31 -8.66 6.61
N ILE A 28 7.24 -9.52 5.61
CA ILE A 28 8.05 -9.44 4.39
C ILE A 28 7.15 -9.04 3.22
N SER A 29 7.59 -8.02 2.50
CA SER A 29 6.89 -7.44 1.36
C SER A 29 7.87 -6.93 0.31
N THR A 30 7.38 -6.65 -0.91
CA THR A 30 8.20 -6.05 -1.96
C THR A 30 8.64 -4.64 -1.56
N TRP A 31 9.90 -4.32 -1.82
CA TRP A 31 10.46 -3.02 -1.53
C TRP A 31 9.89 -1.93 -2.46
N ALA A 32 9.35 -0.87 -1.86
CA ALA A 32 8.93 0.34 -2.54
C ALA A 32 10.08 1.36 -2.51
N SER A 33 10.90 1.38 -3.57
CA SER A 33 12.16 2.14 -3.61
C SER A 33 12.02 3.64 -3.43
N ASN A 34 10.83 4.19 -3.66
CA ASN A 34 10.55 5.62 -3.54
C ASN A 34 9.93 6.01 -2.20
N GLY A 35 9.78 5.07 -1.26
CA GLY A 35 9.23 5.32 0.08
C GLY A 35 7.73 5.61 0.07
N ASN A 36 7.26 6.36 1.05
CA ASN A 36 5.85 6.79 1.12
C ASN A 36 5.62 8.09 0.32
N VAL A 37 4.36 8.37 -0.01
CA VAL A 37 4.00 9.53 -0.85
C VAL A 37 4.32 10.87 -0.19
N GLN A 38 4.28 10.98 1.14
CA GLN A 38 4.63 12.21 1.84
C GLN A 38 6.10 12.55 1.63
N ASP A 39 6.99 11.59 1.87
CA ASP A 39 8.43 11.77 1.69
C ASP A 39 8.77 11.93 0.20
N TYR A 40 8.13 11.16 -0.67
CA TYR A 40 8.36 11.22 -2.12
C TYR A 40 8.04 12.60 -2.68
N LEU A 41 6.88 13.18 -2.35
CA LEU A 41 6.48 14.51 -2.81
C LEU A 41 7.31 15.64 -2.17
N SER A 42 7.88 15.43 -0.98
CA SER A 42 8.76 16.41 -0.34
C SER A 42 10.15 16.51 -0.99
N LYS A 43 10.62 15.40 -1.58
CA LYS A 43 11.97 15.29 -2.15
C LYS A 43 12.02 15.50 -3.67
N ASN A 44 10.87 15.49 -4.34
CA ASN A 44 10.79 15.52 -5.79
C ASN A 44 9.78 16.56 -6.25
N GLU A 45 10.14 17.30 -7.30
CA GLU A 45 9.16 18.09 -8.04
C GLU A 45 8.33 17.16 -8.93
N VAL A 46 7.13 16.82 -8.46
CA VAL A 46 6.19 15.95 -9.19
C VAL A 46 5.13 16.79 -9.86
N ASP A 47 4.97 16.61 -11.18
CA ASP A 47 3.97 17.31 -11.99
C ASP A 47 2.53 16.89 -11.63
N TRP A 48 1.57 17.73 -12.00
CA TRP A 48 0.16 17.48 -11.70
C TRP A 48 -0.39 16.18 -12.30
N PRO A 49 -0.10 15.83 -13.57
CA PRO A 49 -0.52 14.55 -14.14
C PRO A 49 -0.06 13.33 -13.33
N THR A 50 1.19 13.32 -12.84
CA THR A 50 1.69 12.20 -12.04
C THR A 50 1.01 12.13 -10.68
N ARG A 51 0.76 13.27 -10.02
CA ARG A 51 0.00 13.31 -8.76
C ARG A 51 -1.40 12.73 -8.94
N LEU A 52 -2.10 13.11 -10.02
CA LEU A 52 -3.41 12.56 -10.34
C LEU A 52 -3.36 11.05 -10.60
N ARG A 53 -2.32 10.55 -11.29
CA ARG A 53 -2.12 9.11 -11.49
C ARG A 53 -1.99 8.37 -10.16
N ILE A 54 -1.21 8.90 -9.21
CA ILE A 54 -1.07 8.31 -7.87
C ILE A 54 -2.43 8.29 -7.14
N VAL A 55 -3.24 9.35 -7.24
CA VAL A 55 -4.59 9.35 -6.64
C VAL A 55 -5.48 8.27 -7.27
N LEU A 56 -5.45 8.13 -8.59
CA LEU A 56 -6.21 7.10 -9.31
C LEU A 56 -5.77 5.68 -8.94
N ASP A 57 -4.46 5.46 -8.79
CA ASP A 57 -3.89 4.21 -8.29
C ASP A 57 -4.46 3.84 -6.91
N ILE A 58 -4.48 4.78 -5.98
CA ILE A 58 -5.02 4.55 -4.63
C ILE A 58 -6.52 4.33 -4.64
N ALA A 59 -7.27 5.08 -5.45
CA ALA A 59 -8.69 4.85 -5.64
C ALA A 59 -8.97 3.45 -6.23
N SER A 60 -8.16 3.00 -7.19
CA SER A 60 -8.24 1.65 -7.77
C SER A 60 -8.02 0.57 -6.69
N GLY A 61 -6.99 0.73 -5.85
CA GLY A 61 -6.74 -0.14 -4.71
C GLY A 61 -7.91 -0.19 -3.72
N LEU A 62 -8.50 0.95 -3.38
CA LEU A 62 -9.66 1.02 -2.49
C LEU A 62 -10.90 0.35 -3.10
N VAL A 63 -11.18 0.56 -4.38
CA VAL A 63 -12.28 -0.12 -5.09
C VAL A 63 -12.09 -1.63 -5.04
N TYR A 64 -10.86 -2.12 -5.23
CA TYR A 64 -10.55 -3.54 -5.08
C TYR A 64 -10.87 -4.06 -3.69
N LEU A 65 -10.39 -3.40 -2.62
CA LEU A 65 -10.64 -3.81 -1.23
C LEU A 65 -12.15 -3.84 -0.92
N HIS A 66 -12.88 -2.79 -1.30
CA HIS A 66 -14.31 -2.68 -1.05
C HIS A 66 -15.17 -3.67 -1.87
N ARG A 67 -14.62 -4.27 -2.93
CA ARG A 67 -15.29 -5.31 -3.74
C ARG A 67 -15.01 -6.73 -3.26
N MET A 68 -14.13 -6.92 -2.29
CA MET A 68 -13.91 -8.23 -1.67
C MET A 68 -15.19 -8.73 -1.01
N ASN A 69 -15.25 -10.03 -0.72
CA ASN A 69 -16.38 -10.63 -0.01
C ASN A 69 -15.87 -11.46 1.19
N PRO A 70 -15.99 -10.95 2.43
CA PRO A 70 -16.61 -9.68 2.79
C PRO A 70 -15.80 -8.45 2.31
N PRO A 71 -16.43 -7.26 2.14
CA PRO A 71 -15.73 -6.03 1.81
C PRO A 71 -14.67 -5.71 2.87
N VAL A 72 -13.48 -5.34 2.43
CA VAL A 72 -12.37 -4.97 3.31
C VAL A 72 -12.30 -3.46 3.46
N CYS A 73 -12.46 -2.95 4.67
CA CYS A 73 -12.17 -1.56 4.99
C CYS A 73 -10.70 -1.44 5.41
N HIS A 74 -9.92 -0.56 4.75
CA HIS A 74 -8.52 -0.35 5.13
C HIS A 74 -8.37 0.23 6.55
N GLY A 75 -9.18 1.24 6.88
CA GLY A 75 -9.26 1.84 8.21
C GLY A 75 -8.19 2.87 8.60
N ASP A 76 -7.13 3.05 7.80
CA ASP A 76 -5.99 3.94 8.13
C ASP A 76 -5.36 4.58 6.89
N ILE A 77 -6.19 5.18 6.04
CA ILE A 77 -5.71 5.86 4.84
C ILE A 77 -5.08 7.19 5.22
N LYS A 78 -3.75 7.28 5.04
CA LYS A 78 -2.94 8.47 5.27
C LYS A 78 -1.71 8.46 4.35
N PRO A 79 -1.05 9.61 4.11
CA PRO A 79 0.12 9.67 3.24
C PRO A 79 1.24 8.68 3.60
N GLY A 80 1.50 8.43 4.89
CA GLY A 80 2.49 7.44 5.33
C GLY A 80 2.21 5.99 4.92
N ASN A 81 0.94 5.66 4.65
CA ASN A 81 0.48 4.32 4.27
C ASN A 81 0.27 4.17 2.75
N VAL A 82 0.71 5.16 1.97
CA VAL A 82 0.75 5.08 0.51
C VAL A 82 2.21 4.98 0.08
N LEU A 83 2.63 3.80 -0.37
CA LEU A 83 3.98 3.56 -0.87
C LEU A 83 4.06 3.81 -2.37
N ILE A 84 5.22 4.30 -2.81
CA ILE A 84 5.51 4.61 -4.21
C ILE A 84 6.48 3.56 -4.77
N GLY A 85 6.03 2.81 -5.77
CA GLY A 85 6.84 1.82 -6.47
C GLY A 85 7.92 2.46 -7.35
N HIS A 86 8.84 1.66 -7.87
CA HIS A 86 9.91 2.10 -8.77
C HIS A 86 9.38 2.76 -10.05
N ASP A 87 8.20 2.35 -10.51
CA ASP A 87 7.48 2.88 -11.68
C ASP A 87 6.56 4.07 -11.33
N ILE A 88 6.71 4.64 -10.13
CA ILE A 88 5.88 5.74 -9.59
C ILE A 88 4.40 5.32 -9.47
N ARG A 89 4.14 4.03 -9.27
CA ARG A 89 2.80 3.52 -8.94
C ARG A 89 2.49 3.71 -7.47
N GLY A 90 1.30 4.21 -7.17
CA GLY A 90 0.77 4.28 -5.81
C GLY A 90 0.27 2.92 -5.33
N MET A 91 0.67 2.51 -4.12
CA MET A 91 0.22 1.26 -3.50
C MET A 91 -0.19 1.48 -2.05
N LEU A 92 -1.33 0.90 -1.66
CA LEU A 92 -1.81 0.86 -0.28
C LEU A 92 -0.96 -0.08 0.57
N ALA A 93 -0.56 0.37 1.76
CA ALA A 93 0.23 -0.36 2.73
C ALA A 93 -0.37 -0.26 4.14
N ASP A 94 0.17 -1.05 5.07
CA ASP A 94 -0.25 -1.10 6.48
C ASP A 94 -1.73 -1.46 6.68
N PHE A 95 -1.98 -2.77 6.62
CA PHE A 95 -3.30 -3.36 6.84
C PHE A 95 -3.55 -3.75 8.30
N GLY A 96 -2.85 -3.12 9.26
CA GLY A 96 -2.96 -3.46 10.68
C GLY A 96 -4.34 -3.21 11.30
N LEU A 97 -5.07 -2.22 10.77
CA LEU A 97 -6.43 -1.86 11.21
C LEU A 97 -7.54 -2.35 10.26
N SER A 98 -7.18 -3.12 9.23
CA SER A 98 -8.12 -3.55 8.20
C SER A 98 -9.02 -4.69 8.68
N ARG A 99 -10.28 -4.67 8.24
CA ARG A 99 -11.32 -5.67 8.59
C ARG A 99 -12.37 -5.81 7.51
#